data_AF-A0AAV9EPH1-F1
#
_entry.id   AF-A0AAV9EPH1-F1
#
_cell.length_a   1.000
_cell.length_b   1.000
_cell.length_c   1.000
_cell.angle_alpha   90.00
_cell.angle_beta   90.00
_cell.angle_gamma   90.00
#
_symmetry.space_group_name_H-M   'P 1'
#
loop_
_entity.id
_entity.type
_entity.pdbx_description
1 polymer ?
#
loop_
_entity_poly.entity_id
_entity_poly.type
_entity_poly.pdbx_seq_one_letter_code
_entity_poly.pdbx_strand_id
1 'polypeptide(L)'
;MVNAYPFFGFTEDTLDFALFRPNFGARDRFTGLAYANMLDAQLDAVYSALGGLGFGDVEIVIAETGWPSIGEPWQVGVDVDNAAEYNRNLIRHVMSGVGTPLMPNRTFETYVFALFNEDLKPGPVSERNFGLFRADLTPVYDVGLLRTSQSGTPRMSEPLNPTEEMQWCMARTHVGLNALQASIDYVMVDASISEGVGLEVSEMID
;
A
#
# COMPACT_ATOMS: atom_id res chain seq x y z
N MET A 1 -6.69 -4.24 12.99
CA MET A 1 -5.84 -4.14 11.79
C MET A 1 -5.20 -5.50 11.52
N VAL A 2 -5.01 -5.86 10.25
CA VAL A 2 -4.45 -7.16 9.83
C VAL A 2 -3.43 -6.96 8.71
N ASN A 3 -2.30 -7.65 8.79
CA ASN A 3 -1.34 -7.73 7.70
C ASN A 3 -1.70 -8.98 6.88
N ALA A 4 -2.38 -8.79 5.74
CA ALA A 4 -2.98 -9.86 4.96
C ALA A 4 -2.20 -10.09 3.67
N TYR A 5 -1.37 -11.14 3.66
CA TYR A 5 -0.49 -11.45 2.53
C TYR A 5 -0.86 -12.79 1.89
N PRO A 6 -1.56 -12.77 0.74
CA PRO A 6 -1.62 -13.93 -0.15
C PRO A 6 -0.24 -14.46 -0.53
N PHE A 7 0.74 -13.56 -0.69
CA PHE A 7 2.13 -13.90 -1.02
C PHE A 7 2.77 -14.94 -0.09
N PHE A 8 2.49 -14.94 1.22
CA PHE A 8 3.09 -15.93 2.12
C PHE A 8 2.33 -17.25 2.19
N GLY A 9 1.10 -17.31 1.66
CA GLY A 9 0.20 -18.45 1.80
C GLY A 9 -0.03 -19.26 0.53
N PHE A 10 0.40 -18.76 -0.64
CA PHE A 10 0.15 -19.43 -1.92
C PHE A 10 1.14 -20.56 -2.20
N THR A 11 0.70 -21.41 -3.13
CA THR A 11 1.46 -22.47 -3.78
C THR A 11 1.45 -22.22 -5.29
N GLU A 12 2.30 -22.92 -6.04
CA GLU A 12 2.31 -22.80 -7.51
C GLU A 12 0.90 -22.98 -8.13
N ASP A 13 0.14 -23.97 -7.66
CA ASP A 13 -1.24 -24.24 -8.12
C ASP A 13 -2.26 -23.15 -7.73
N THR A 14 -1.94 -22.30 -6.75
CA THR A 14 -2.83 -21.25 -6.23
C THR A 14 -2.33 -19.84 -6.52
N LEU A 15 -1.31 -19.70 -7.39
CA LEU A 15 -0.78 -18.40 -7.79
C LEU A 15 -1.88 -17.51 -8.40
N ASP A 16 -2.70 -18.05 -9.30
CA ASP A 16 -3.78 -17.29 -9.93
C ASP A 16 -4.85 -16.85 -8.91
N PHE A 17 -5.12 -17.68 -7.90
CA PHE A 17 -6.01 -17.34 -6.79
C PHE A 17 -5.42 -16.23 -5.89
N ALA A 18 -4.10 -16.21 -5.71
CA ALA A 18 -3.40 -15.17 -4.96
C ALA A 18 -3.31 -13.84 -5.72
N LEU A 19 -3.19 -13.87 -7.05
CA LEU A 19 -3.03 -12.71 -7.93
C LEU A 19 -4.35 -12.11 -8.46
N PHE A 20 -5.50 -12.59 -7.97
CA PHE A 20 -6.84 -12.20 -8.45
C PHE A 20 -7.11 -12.52 -9.94
N ARG A 21 -6.41 -13.50 -10.49
CA ARG A 21 -6.63 -13.96 -11.87
C ARG A 21 -7.86 -14.86 -11.96
N PRO A 22 -8.44 -15.06 -13.16
CA PRO A 22 -9.47 -16.08 -13.34
C PRO A 22 -8.96 -17.47 -12.89
N ASN A 23 -9.66 -18.08 -11.94
CA ASN A 23 -9.32 -19.37 -11.38
C ASN A 23 -10.60 -20.09 -10.92
N PHE A 24 -10.50 -21.34 -10.46
CA PHE A 24 -11.65 -22.12 -10.02
C PHE A 24 -12.22 -21.69 -8.65
N GLY A 25 -11.53 -20.78 -7.96
CA GLY A 25 -11.84 -20.32 -6.61
C GLY A 25 -11.55 -21.38 -5.54
N ALA A 26 -11.82 -21.00 -4.30
CA ALA A 26 -11.81 -21.90 -3.16
C ALA A 26 -13.18 -21.87 -2.49
N ARG A 27 -13.76 -23.04 -2.21
CA ARG A 27 -15.03 -23.13 -1.48
C ARG A 27 -14.78 -23.44 -0.02
N ASP A 28 -15.24 -22.57 0.86
CA ASP A 28 -15.19 -22.84 2.29
C ASP A 28 -16.25 -23.89 2.66
N ARG A 29 -15.81 -24.93 3.37
CA ARG A 29 -16.65 -26.09 3.69
C ARG A 29 -17.69 -25.81 4.77
N PHE A 30 -17.49 -24.78 5.58
CA PHE A 30 -18.33 -24.48 6.74
C PHE A 30 -19.45 -23.50 6.39
N THR A 31 -19.10 -22.40 5.74
CA THR A 31 -20.04 -21.36 5.27
C THR A 31 -20.67 -21.72 3.92
N GLY A 32 -20.01 -22.58 3.14
CA GLY A 32 -20.44 -22.94 1.78
C GLY A 32 -20.15 -21.88 0.72
N LEU A 33 -19.54 -20.75 1.11
CA LEU A 33 -19.19 -19.62 0.25
C LEU A 33 -17.99 -19.96 -0.65
N ALA A 34 -17.98 -19.37 -1.83
CA ALA A 34 -16.89 -19.47 -2.78
C ALA A 34 -16.10 -18.16 -2.82
N TYR A 35 -14.79 -18.28 -2.73
CA TYR A 35 -13.84 -17.18 -2.80
C TYR A 35 -13.17 -17.20 -4.16
N ALA A 36 -13.14 -16.07 -4.84
CA ALA A 36 -12.48 -15.93 -6.15
C ALA A 36 -11.01 -15.51 -6.01
N ASN A 37 -10.61 -14.98 -4.86
CA ASN A 37 -9.22 -14.61 -4.56
C ASN A 37 -8.85 -14.92 -3.10
N MET A 38 -7.56 -15.04 -2.84
CA MET A 38 -7.03 -15.44 -1.53
C MET A 38 -7.15 -14.34 -0.46
N LEU A 39 -7.12 -13.07 -0.86
CA LEU A 39 -7.23 -11.96 0.09
C LEU A 39 -8.60 -11.97 0.77
N ASP A 40 -9.68 -12.13 0.01
CA ASP A 40 -11.04 -12.22 0.56
C ASP A 40 -11.17 -13.39 1.53
N ALA A 41 -10.58 -14.54 1.19
CA ALA A 41 -10.58 -15.72 2.06
C ALA A 41 -9.83 -15.45 3.39
N GLN A 42 -8.71 -14.72 3.35
CA GLN A 42 -7.97 -14.35 4.55
C GLN A 42 -8.74 -13.35 5.42
N LEU A 43 -9.39 -12.35 4.82
CA LEU A 43 -10.19 -11.36 5.54
C LEU A 43 -11.42 -11.98 6.21
N ASP A 44 -12.10 -12.89 5.51
CA ASP A 44 -13.28 -13.58 6.02
C ASP A 44 -12.93 -14.62 7.09
N ALA A 45 -11.73 -15.20 7.05
CA ALA A 45 -11.21 -16.01 8.14
C ALA A 45 -11.01 -15.18 9.43
N VAL A 46 -10.45 -13.97 9.31
CA VAL A 46 -10.31 -13.05 10.46
C VAL A 46 -11.68 -12.61 10.97
N TYR A 47 -12.59 -12.20 10.08
CA TYR A 47 -13.95 -11.79 10.45
C TYR A 47 -14.69 -12.91 11.18
N SER A 48 -14.60 -14.14 10.69
CA SER A 48 -15.18 -15.32 11.35
C SER A 48 -14.59 -15.56 12.73
N ALA A 49 -13.27 -15.40 12.89
CA ALA A 49 -12.60 -15.55 14.19
C ALA A 49 -13.04 -14.48 15.20
N LEU A 50 -13.14 -13.22 14.78
CA LEU A 50 -13.66 -12.13 15.61
C LEU A 50 -15.11 -12.39 16.03
N GLY A 51 -15.96 -12.80 15.09
CA GLY A 51 -17.34 -13.19 15.38
C GLY A 51 -17.45 -14.33 16.40
N GLY A 52 -16.59 -15.34 16.28
CA GLY A 52 -16.50 -16.46 17.24
C GLY A 52 -16.12 -16.04 18.66
N LEU A 53 -15.44 -14.90 18.81
CA LEU A 53 -15.07 -14.30 20.10
C LEU A 53 -16.07 -13.24 20.60
N GLY A 54 -17.12 -12.95 19.83
CA GLY A 54 -18.13 -11.94 20.17
C GLY A 54 -17.80 -10.52 19.72
N PHE A 55 -16.81 -10.33 18.84
CA PHE A 55 -16.34 -9.04 18.32
C PHE A 55 -16.70 -8.83 16.84
N GLY A 56 -17.88 -9.29 16.42
CA GLY A 56 -18.30 -9.24 15.01
C GLY A 56 -18.54 -7.83 14.46
N ASP A 57 -18.61 -6.82 15.33
CA ASP A 57 -18.77 -5.40 15.02
C ASP A 57 -17.45 -4.66 14.82
N VAL A 58 -16.31 -5.29 15.11
CA VAL A 58 -14.99 -4.67 14.96
C VAL A 58 -14.64 -4.45 13.49
N GLU A 59 -14.12 -3.28 13.18
CA GLU A 59 -13.65 -2.95 11.84
C GLU A 59 -12.32 -3.59 11.49
N ILE A 60 -12.21 -4.06 10.24
CA ILE A 60 -11.00 -4.65 9.70
C ILE A 60 -10.37 -3.64 8.73
N VAL A 61 -9.14 -3.25 9.06
CA VAL A 61 -8.25 -2.46 8.21
C VAL A 61 -7.12 -3.38 7.76
N ILE A 62 -6.79 -3.36 6.47
CA ILE A 62 -5.64 -4.07 5.91
C ILE A 62 -4.42 -3.17 6.10
N ALA A 63 -3.66 -3.43 7.15
CA ALA A 63 -2.49 -2.62 7.52
C ALA A 63 -1.32 -2.83 6.57
N GLU A 64 -1.18 -4.04 6.03
CA GLU A 64 -0.12 -4.35 5.08
C GLU A 64 -0.58 -5.45 4.15
N THR A 65 -0.32 -5.25 2.86
CA THR A 65 -0.45 -6.27 1.83
C THR A 65 0.35 -5.86 0.60
N GLY A 66 0.93 -6.81 -0.12
CA GLY A 66 1.77 -6.50 -1.27
C GLY A 66 2.43 -7.75 -1.85
N TRP A 67 3.23 -7.55 -2.88
CA TRP A 67 3.91 -8.61 -3.59
C TRP A 67 5.32 -8.18 -4.01
N PRO A 68 6.36 -8.99 -3.73
CA PRO A 68 7.73 -8.60 -4.05
C PRO A 68 8.00 -8.73 -5.55
N SER A 69 8.84 -7.84 -6.06
CA SER A 69 9.21 -7.77 -7.49
C SER A 69 10.48 -8.54 -7.85
N ILE A 70 11.30 -8.86 -6.84
CA ILE A 70 12.53 -9.64 -6.98
C ILE A 70 12.59 -10.56 -5.78
N GLY A 71 12.91 -11.82 -6.01
CA GLY A 71 13.04 -12.83 -4.97
C GLY A 71 14.21 -13.74 -5.22
N GLU A 72 14.31 -14.74 -4.36
CA GLU A 72 15.24 -15.85 -4.52
C GLU A 72 14.79 -16.77 -5.67
N PRO A 73 15.70 -17.53 -6.30
CA PRO A 73 15.35 -18.42 -7.42
C PRO A 73 14.27 -19.46 -7.14
N TRP A 74 14.04 -19.82 -5.86
CA TRP A 74 13.02 -20.77 -5.44
C TRP A 74 11.67 -20.12 -5.08
N GLN A 75 11.58 -18.79 -5.05
CA GLN A 75 10.32 -18.09 -4.78
C GLN A 75 9.52 -17.97 -6.08
N VAL A 76 8.68 -18.99 -6.34
CA VAL A 76 7.77 -19.04 -7.49
C VAL A 76 6.89 -17.79 -7.52
N GLY A 77 6.58 -17.27 -8.72
CA GLY A 77 5.68 -16.12 -8.87
C GLY A 77 6.24 -14.78 -8.38
N VAL A 78 7.53 -14.70 -8.05
CA VAL A 78 8.19 -13.44 -7.67
C VAL A 78 8.92 -12.85 -8.86
N ASP A 79 8.27 -11.88 -9.49
CA ASP A 79 8.81 -11.07 -10.57
C ASP A 79 8.05 -9.74 -10.65
N VAL A 80 8.56 -8.82 -11.48
CA VAL A 80 8.00 -7.47 -11.66
C VAL A 80 6.57 -7.52 -12.19
N ASP A 81 6.24 -8.46 -13.08
CA ASP A 81 4.92 -8.53 -13.71
C ASP A 81 3.86 -8.99 -12.71
N ASN A 82 4.15 -10.04 -11.95
CA ASN A 82 3.29 -10.55 -10.88
C ASN A 82 3.12 -9.51 -9.76
N ALA A 83 4.18 -8.80 -9.38
CA ALA A 83 4.09 -7.73 -8.37
C ALA A 83 3.19 -6.59 -8.82
N ALA A 84 3.36 -6.14 -10.07
CA ALA A 84 2.55 -5.10 -10.66
C ALA A 84 1.10 -5.54 -10.85
N GLU A 85 0.86 -6.80 -11.22
CA GLU A 85 -0.47 -7.36 -11.35
C GLU A 85 -1.19 -7.45 -10.01
N TYR A 86 -0.54 -8.00 -8.97
CA TYR A 86 -1.11 -8.11 -7.63
C TYR A 86 -1.57 -6.74 -7.13
N ASN A 87 -0.68 -5.75 -7.13
CA ASN A 87 -0.99 -4.42 -6.60
C ASN A 87 -2.05 -3.69 -7.44
N ARG A 88 -2.07 -3.84 -8.77
CA ARG A 88 -3.14 -3.29 -9.62
C ARG A 88 -4.49 -3.94 -9.35
N ASN A 89 -4.52 -5.26 -9.23
CA ASN A 89 -5.75 -6.01 -9.00
C ASN A 89 -6.29 -5.75 -7.58
N LEU A 90 -5.40 -5.65 -6.58
CA LEU A 90 -5.73 -5.22 -5.23
C LEU A 90 -6.44 -3.86 -5.23
N ILE A 91 -5.82 -2.84 -5.84
CA ILE A 91 -6.40 -1.49 -5.91
C ILE A 91 -7.77 -1.55 -6.58
N ARG A 92 -7.89 -2.24 -7.72
CA ARG A 92 -9.16 -2.39 -8.44
C ARG A 92 -10.23 -3.07 -7.57
N HIS A 93 -9.86 -4.13 -6.87
CA HIS A 93 -10.76 -4.91 -6.02
C HIS A 93 -11.28 -4.07 -4.85
N VAL A 94 -10.38 -3.45 -4.08
CA VAL A 94 -10.74 -2.63 -2.91
C VAL A 94 -11.56 -1.41 -3.33
N MET A 95 -11.20 -0.75 -4.42
CA MET A 95 -11.93 0.43 -4.94
C MET A 95 -13.28 0.08 -5.58
N SER A 96 -13.51 -1.19 -5.96
CA SER A 96 -14.81 -1.61 -6.52
C SER A 96 -15.93 -1.58 -5.48
N GLY A 97 -15.59 -1.66 -4.18
CA GLY A 97 -16.56 -1.73 -3.09
C GLY A 97 -17.35 -3.04 -3.03
N VAL A 98 -16.97 -4.08 -3.78
CA VAL A 98 -17.67 -5.38 -3.77
C VAL A 98 -17.61 -6.05 -2.38
N GLY A 99 -16.55 -5.78 -1.62
CA GLY A 99 -16.28 -6.41 -0.33
C GLY A 99 -15.83 -7.86 -0.46
N THR A 100 -16.07 -8.65 0.58
CA THR A 100 -15.77 -10.09 0.61
C THR A 100 -17.07 -10.91 0.65
N PRO A 101 -17.03 -12.23 0.41
CA PRO A 101 -18.23 -13.08 0.50
C PRO A 101 -19.01 -12.99 1.83
N LEU A 102 -18.36 -12.91 3.00
CA LEU A 102 -19.02 -12.72 4.30
C LEU A 102 -19.30 -11.25 4.64
N MET A 103 -18.57 -10.32 4.03
CA MET A 103 -18.75 -8.88 4.23
C MET A 103 -19.04 -8.18 2.89
N PRO A 104 -20.18 -8.50 2.22
CA PRO A 104 -20.49 -7.92 0.92
C PRO A 104 -20.77 -6.42 1.03
N ASN A 105 -20.37 -5.67 0.01
CA ASN A 105 -20.47 -4.20 -0.05
C ASN A 105 -19.66 -3.45 1.03
N ARG A 106 -18.76 -4.14 1.73
CA ARG A 106 -17.85 -3.51 2.69
C ARG A 106 -16.62 -2.97 1.97
N THR A 107 -16.26 -1.72 2.25
CA THR A 107 -14.97 -1.16 1.85
C THR A 107 -13.94 -1.40 2.94
N PHE A 108 -12.70 -1.72 2.53
CA PHE A 108 -11.59 -1.95 3.43
C PHE A 108 -10.55 -0.85 3.24
N GLU A 109 -10.28 -0.09 4.30
CA GLU A 109 -9.09 0.76 4.30
C GLU A 109 -7.85 -0.15 4.16
N THR A 110 -7.02 0.15 3.15
CA THR A 110 -5.97 -0.75 2.69
C THR A 110 -4.68 0.01 2.45
N TYR A 111 -3.63 -0.44 3.12
CA TYR A 111 -2.28 0.09 3.00
C TYR A 111 -1.40 -0.91 2.22
N VAL A 112 -0.92 -0.47 1.05
CA VAL A 112 -0.03 -1.27 0.21
C VAL A 112 1.37 -1.26 0.81
N PHE A 113 1.89 -2.45 1.09
CA PHE A 113 3.26 -2.65 1.54
C PHE A 113 4.16 -2.93 0.32
N ALA A 114 5.12 -2.06 -0.02
CA ALA A 114 5.44 -0.78 0.63
C ALA A 114 5.72 0.31 -0.41
N LEU A 115 5.94 1.54 0.06
CA LEU A 115 6.25 2.64 -0.83
C LEU A 115 7.61 2.43 -1.52
N PHE A 116 8.64 2.04 -0.76
CA PHE A 116 10.01 1.89 -1.26
C PHE A 116 10.55 0.47 -1.08
N ASN A 117 11.48 0.08 -1.94
CA ASN A 117 12.37 -1.05 -1.68
C ASN A 117 13.27 -0.73 -0.47
N GLU A 118 13.31 -1.64 0.51
CA GLU A 118 14.02 -1.46 1.77
C GLU A 118 15.26 -2.38 1.82
N ASP A 119 16.40 -1.88 1.34
CA ASP A 119 17.64 -2.65 1.15
C ASP A 119 18.24 -3.23 2.44
N LEU A 120 17.96 -2.61 3.58
CA LEU A 120 18.42 -3.03 4.90
C LEU A 120 17.51 -4.08 5.59
N LYS A 121 16.38 -4.48 4.98
CA LYS A 121 15.53 -5.52 5.59
C LYS A 121 16.27 -6.86 5.71
N PRO A 122 16.20 -7.53 6.87
CA PRO A 122 16.76 -8.87 7.02
C PRO A 122 15.90 -9.89 6.28
N GLY A 123 16.45 -11.09 6.07
CA GLY A 123 15.74 -12.20 5.43
C GLY A 123 16.02 -12.34 3.94
N PRO A 124 15.16 -13.08 3.20
CA PRO A 124 15.36 -13.41 1.79
C PRO A 124 15.38 -12.15 0.92
N VAL A 125 15.87 -12.29 -0.33
CA VAL A 125 15.89 -11.19 -1.31
C VAL A 125 14.52 -10.52 -1.47
N SER A 126 13.41 -11.27 -1.37
CA SER A 126 12.05 -10.72 -1.47
C SER A 126 11.75 -9.61 -0.48
N GLU A 127 12.25 -9.70 0.76
CA GLU A 127 11.97 -8.72 1.81
C GLU A 127 12.41 -7.31 1.43
N ARG A 128 13.43 -7.18 0.58
CA ARG A 128 14.00 -5.89 0.14
C ARG A 128 13.30 -5.31 -1.09
N ASN A 129 12.32 -6.02 -1.66
CA ASN A 129 11.82 -5.75 -3.02
C ASN A 129 10.29 -5.67 -3.12
N PHE A 130 9.59 -5.32 -2.03
CA PHE A 130 8.14 -5.07 -1.99
C PHE A 130 7.74 -3.67 -2.47
N GLY A 131 8.69 -2.77 -2.69
CA GLY A 131 8.44 -1.37 -3.00
C GLY A 131 7.72 -1.16 -4.33
N LEU A 132 6.79 -0.20 -4.34
CA LEU A 132 6.28 0.40 -5.58
C LEU A 132 7.36 1.26 -6.28
N PHE A 133 8.28 1.82 -5.50
CA PHE A 133 9.38 2.68 -5.94
C PHE A 133 10.74 2.18 -5.45
N ARG A 134 11.80 2.53 -6.18
CA ARG A 134 13.17 2.44 -5.69
C ARG A 134 13.47 3.63 -4.78
N ALA A 135 14.58 3.56 -4.03
CA ALA A 135 15.03 4.63 -3.15
C ALA A 135 15.33 5.96 -3.89
N ASP A 136 15.57 5.91 -5.20
CA ASP A 136 15.77 7.09 -6.06
C ASP A 136 14.47 7.69 -6.62
N LEU A 137 13.31 7.27 -6.07
CA LEU A 137 11.96 7.67 -6.48
C LEU A 137 11.53 7.19 -7.87
N THR A 138 12.36 6.39 -8.57
CA THR A 138 11.93 5.77 -9.81
C THR A 138 10.93 4.65 -9.52
N PRO A 139 9.85 4.52 -10.31
CA PRO A 139 8.91 3.41 -10.13
C PRO A 139 9.60 2.08 -10.42
N VAL A 140 9.33 1.06 -9.61
CA VAL A 140 9.70 -0.33 -9.94
C VAL A 140 8.81 -0.82 -11.09
N TYR A 141 7.52 -0.50 -11.01
CA TYR A 141 6.48 -0.77 -12.01
C TYR A 141 5.32 0.23 -11.84
N ASP A 142 4.48 0.39 -12.86
CA ASP A 142 3.31 1.29 -12.80
C ASP A 142 2.04 0.53 -12.37
N VAL A 143 1.44 0.95 -11.26
CA VAL A 143 0.17 0.40 -10.75
C VAL A 143 -1.06 1.26 -11.11
N GLY A 144 -0.91 2.25 -12.00
CA GLY A 144 -1.97 3.17 -12.39
C GLY A 144 -2.18 4.32 -11.39
N LEU A 145 -1.25 4.52 -10.46
CA LEU A 145 -1.24 5.64 -9.50
C LEU A 145 -0.35 6.80 -9.97
N LEU A 146 0.53 6.57 -10.94
CA LEU A 146 1.39 7.61 -11.48
C LEU A 146 0.54 8.56 -12.32
N ARG A 147 0.63 9.86 -12.05
CA ARG A 147 0.07 10.88 -12.92
C ARG A 147 0.88 10.92 -14.22
N THR A 148 0.50 10.10 -15.19
CA THR A 148 0.82 10.41 -16.58
C THR A 148 0.03 11.66 -16.93
N SER A 149 0.72 12.69 -17.42
CA SER A 149 0.15 14.00 -17.76
C SER A 149 -1.21 13.81 -18.44
N GLN A 150 -2.30 14.14 -17.75
CA GLN A 150 -3.61 14.17 -18.38
C GLN A 150 -3.49 15.07 -19.60
N SER A 151 -3.78 14.52 -20.78
CA SER A 151 -4.07 15.28 -22.00
C SER A 151 -5.42 16.00 -21.87
N GLY A 152 -5.60 16.76 -20.80
CA GLY A 152 -6.66 17.73 -20.63
C GLY A 152 -5.96 19.07 -20.50
N THR A 153 -5.98 19.88 -21.56
CA THR A 153 -5.57 21.28 -21.48
C THR A 153 -6.35 21.93 -20.34
N PRO A 154 -5.69 22.38 -19.25
CA PRO A 154 -6.37 23.22 -18.29
C PRO A 154 -6.79 24.46 -19.07
N ARG A 155 -8.08 24.77 -19.05
CA ARG A 155 -8.59 26.04 -19.56
C ARG A 155 -7.97 27.11 -18.65
N MET A 156 -6.89 27.71 -19.14
CA MET A 156 -6.13 28.76 -18.46
C MET A 156 -7.10 29.89 -18.14
N SER A 157 -7.59 29.91 -16.91
CA SER A 157 -8.05 31.15 -16.31
C SER A 157 -6.80 31.99 -16.03
N GLU A 158 -6.97 33.30 -16.15
CA GLU A 158 -5.93 34.33 -16.21
C GLU A 158 -4.74 34.13 -15.25
N PRO A 159 -3.53 34.59 -15.64
CA PRO A 159 -2.33 34.37 -14.84
C PRO A 159 -2.42 35.16 -13.53
N LEU A 160 -2.41 34.45 -12.40
CA LEU A 160 -1.99 35.01 -11.13
C LEU A 160 -0.46 35.15 -11.15
N ASN A 161 0.02 36.32 -10.70
CA ASN A 161 1.43 36.68 -10.62
C ASN A 161 2.28 35.57 -9.94
N PRO A 162 3.45 35.21 -10.49
CA PRO A 162 4.34 34.25 -9.86
C PRO A 162 5.24 34.97 -8.86
N THR A 163 5.03 34.71 -7.58
CA THR A 163 6.10 34.80 -6.59
C THR A 163 6.14 33.48 -5.83
N GLU A 164 7.33 32.88 -5.85
CA GLU A 164 7.78 31.71 -5.07
C GLU A 164 7.54 30.33 -5.70
N GLU A 165 8.61 29.83 -6.34
CA GLU A 165 8.79 28.43 -6.72
C GLU A 165 8.73 27.56 -5.45
N MET A 166 7.92 26.50 -5.45
CA MET A 166 7.93 25.49 -4.38
C MET A 166 9.31 24.82 -4.32
N GLN A 167 10.07 25.17 -3.28
CA GLN A 167 11.43 24.72 -3.06
C GLN A 167 11.47 23.74 -1.88
N TRP A 168 11.74 22.47 -2.18
CA TRP A 168 11.93 21.40 -1.21
C TRP A 168 13.31 21.55 -0.54
N CYS A 169 13.38 21.46 0.79
CA CYS A 169 14.64 21.53 1.52
C CYS A 169 15.21 20.14 1.85
N MET A 170 16.51 19.96 1.61
CA MET A 170 17.28 18.79 2.05
C MET A 170 18.10 19.16 3.30
N ALA A 171 18.28 18.21 4.22
CA ALA A 171 19.12 18.40 5.40
C ALA A 171 20.58 18.71 4.99
N ARG A 172 21.22 19.68 5.66
CA ARG A 172 22.62 20.03 5.41
C ARG A 172 23.55 18.89 5.82
N THR A 173 24.56 18.60 5.01
CA THR A 173 25.47 17.44 5.16
C THR A 173 26.42 17.49 6.37
N HIS A 174 26.40 18.57 7.15
CA HIS A 174 27.33 18.81 8.26
C HIS A 174 26.65 19.16 9.59
N VAL A 175 25.40 18.75 9.77
CA VAL A 175 24.66 18.95 11.03
C VAL A 175 24.89 17.75 11.95
N GLY A 176 25.20 18.01 13.22
CA GLY A 176 25.33 16.95 14.23
C GLY A 176 23.99 16.25 14.48
N LEU A 177 24.02 14.95 14.76
CA LEU A 177 22.83 14.10 14.93
C LEU A 177 21.78 14.67 15.89
N ASN A 178 22.20 15.36 16.96
CA ASN A 178 21.28 15.96 17.92
C ASN A 178 20.46 17.12 17.33
N ALA A 179 21.07 17.93 16.47
CA ALA A 179 20.37 19.03 15.81
C ALA A 179 19.44 18.51 14.71
N LEU A 180 19.84 17.43 14.02
CA LEU A 180 18.96 16.75 13.08
C LEU A 180 17.74 16.13 13.79
N GLN A 181 17.96 15.44 14.91
CA GLN A 181 16.88 14.82 15.69
C GLN A 181 15.91 15.88 16.23
N ALA A 182 16.42 17.00 16.76
CA ALA A 182 15.57 18.08 17.24
C ALA A 182 14.70 18.70 16.13
N SER A 183 15.23 18.83 14.91
CA SER A 183 14.44 19.29 13.76
C SER A 183 13.36 18.30 13.34
N ILE A 184 13.64 16.99 13.40
CA ILE A 184 12.65 15.95 13.12
C ILE A 184 11.56 15.94 14.19
N ASP A 185 11.95 15.97 15.47
CA ASP A 185 11.01 15.93 16.60
C ASP A 185 10.09 17.16 16.59
N TYR A 186 10.61 18.34 16.23
CA TYR A 186 9.81 19.56 16.09
C TYR A 186 8.68 19.39 15.04
N VAL A 187 9.02 18.89 13.86
CA VAL A 187 8.04 18.66 12.78
C VAL A 187 7.01 17.60 13.17
N MET A 188 7.41 16.58 13.92
CA MET A 188 6.55 15.46 14.29
C MET A 188 5.62 15.77 15.48
N VAL A 189 5.97 16.75 16.32
CA VAL A 189 5.15 17.14 17.49
C VAL A 189 4.15 18.24 17.12
N ASP A 190 4.51 19.20 16.26
CA ASP A 190 3.68 20.37 15.95
C ASP A 190 2.67 20.12 14.79
N ALA A 191 2.81 19.01 14.04
CA ALA A 191 1.89 18.63 12.96
C ALA A 191 0.54 18.06 13.43
N SER A 192 0.31 17.98 14.73
CA SER A 192 -1.00 17.60 15.28
C SER A 192 -1.80 18.85 15.66
N ILE A 193 -2.48 19.46 14.68
CA ILE A 193 -3.79 20.16 14.76
C ILE A 193 -4.00 20.94 13.44
N SER A 194 -4.79 20.36 12.52
CA SER A 194 -5.99 20.98 11.90
C SER A 194 -6.41 20.20 10.66
N GLU A 195 -7.62 19.69 10.67
CA GLU A 195 -8.30 19.13 9.50
C GLU A 195 -8.45 20.21 8.41
N GLY A 196 -7.97 19.89 7.21
CA GLY A 196 -8.21 20.69 5.99
C GLY A 196 -7.26 21.87 5.84
N VAL A 197 -6.64 21.94 4.66
CA VAL A 197 -5.49 22.81 4.29
C VAL A 197 -4.16 22.16 4.67
N GLY A 198 -3.48 21.58 3.67
CA GLY A 198 -2.08 21.21 3.81
C GLY A 198 -1.27 22.45 4.13
N LEU A 199 -0.52 22.40 5.23
CA LEU A 199 0.31 23.51 5.66
C LEU A 199 1.76 23.07 5.76
N GLU A 200 2.55 23.82 5.00
CA GLU A 200 3.99 23.95 4.98
C GLU A 200 4.50 24.36 6.36
N VAL A 201 5.68 23.84 6.73
CA VAL A 201 6.42 24.27 7.91
C VAL A 201 7.19 25.53 7.53
N SER A 202 6.63 26.70 7.89
CA SER A 202 7.30 27.99 7.81
C SER A 202 7.57 28.55 9.20
N GLU A 203 8.80 29.06 9.35
CA GLU A 203 9.36 29.96 10.37
C GLU A 203 9.46 29.53 11.85
N MET A 204 10.71 29.48 12.34
CA MET A 204 11.11 30.27 13.51
C MET A 204 12.63 30.59 13.49
N ILE A 205 12.91 31.79 12.97
CA ILE A 205 13.94 32.82 13.29
C ILE A 205 14.75 32.53 14.59
N ASP A 206 16.08 32.64 14.72
CA ASP A 206 17.19 33.31 14.00
C ASP A 206 18.41 32.37 13.81
#